data_AF-A0A4V2P9C7-F1
#
_entry.id   AF-A0A4V2P9C7-F1
#
_cell.length_a   1.000
_cell.length_b   1.000
_cell.length_c   1.000
_cell.angle_alpha   90.00
_cell.angle_beta   90.00
_cell.angle_gamma   90.00
#
_symmetry.space_group_name_H-M   'P 1'
#
loop_
_entity.id
_entity.type
_entity.pdbx_description
1 polymer ?
#
loop_
_entity_poly.entity_id
_entity_poly.type
_entity_poly.pdbx_seq_one_letter_code
_entity_poly.pdbx_strand_id
1 'polypeptide(L)'
;MSQESENNAKAYWKANLRLVMICLVIWFVVSYLFGIMLVEPLNEIRLGGYKLGFWFAQQGSIYTFVALVFFYAWRMNALDRKFGVEED
;
A
#
# COMPACT_ATOMS: atom_id res chain seq x y z
N MET A 1 -9.69 9.18 -34.59
CA MET A 1 -8.67 8.21 -34.14
C MET A 1 -7.67 8.77 -33.12
N SER A 2 -7.43 10.09 -33.04
CA SER A 2 -6.48 10.68 -32.07
C SER A 2 -7.05 11.00 -30.67
N GLN A 3 -8.37 11.15 -30.51
CA GLN A 3 -8.97 11.50 -29.21
C GLN A 3 -9.19 10.31 -28.27
N GLU A 4 -9.27 9.10 -28.80
CA GLU A 4 -9.58 7.88 -28.03
C GLU A 4 -8.36 7.37 -27.25
N SER A 5 -7.15 7.51 -27.82
CA SER A 5 -5.89 7.17 -27.15
C SER A 5 -5.55 8.13 -26.00
N GLU A 6 -5.82 9.43 -26.15
CA GLU A 6 -5.62 10.43 -25.10
C GLU A 6 -6.51 10.20 -23.87
N ASN A 7 -7.76 9.78 -24.09
CA ASN A 7 -8.70 9.51 -22.99
C ASN A 7 -8.31 8.25 -22.21
N ASN A 8 -7.84 7.20 -22.90
CA ASN A 8 -7.36 5.99 -22.24
C ASN A 8 -6.08 6.23 -21.45
N ALA A 9 -5.13 7.02 -21.98
CA ALA A 9 -3.91 7.40 -21.26
C ALA A 9 -4.21 8.21 -19.98
N LYS A 10 -5.17 9.15 -20.04
CA LYS A 10 -5.60 9.93 -18.87
C LYS A 10 -6.31 9.06 -17.82
N ALA A 11 -7.13 8.10 -18.24
CA ALA A 11 -7.80 7.16 -17.33
C ALA A 11 -6.79 6.25 -16.62
N TYR A 12 -5.80 5.74 -17.35
CA TYR A 12 -4.70 4.95 -16.80
C TYR A 12 -3.89 5.73 -15.78
N TRP A 13 -3.47 6.95 -16.14
CA TRP A 13 -2.73 7.84 -15.24
C TRP A 13 -3.50 8.11 -13.94
N LYS A 14 -4.78 8.45 -14.04
CA LYS A 14 -5.64 8.70 -12.86
C LYS A 14 -5.76 7.46 -11.98
N ALA A 15 -5.83 6.26 -12.57
CA ALA A 15 -5.94 5.02 -11.84
C ALA A 15 -4.62 4.66 -11.12
N ASN A 16 -3.47 4.88 -11.77
CA ASN A 16 -2.17 4.72 -11.13
C ASN A 16 -2.00 5.72 -9.96
N LEU A 17 -2.35 6.99 -10.18
CA LEU A 17 -2.31 8.02 -9.14
C LEU A 17 -3.20 7.66 -7.93
N ARG A 18 -4.36 7.03 -8.19
CA ARG A 18 -5.25 6.50 -7.14
C ARG A 18 -4.61 5.35 -6.37
N LEU A 19 -3.88 4.45 -7.03
CA LEU A 19 -3.14 3.38 -6.37
C LEU A 19 -2.04 3.95 -5.45
N VAL A 20 -1.26 4.90 -5.95
CA VAL A 20 -0.24 5.60 -5.15
C VAL A 20 -0.87 6.29 -3.94
N MET A 21 -2.01 6.99 -4.12
CA MET A 21 -2.73 7.61 -3.02
C MET A 21 -3.19 6.59 -1.96
N ILE A 22 -3.71 5.43 -2.39
CA ILE A 22 -4.10 4.36 -1.47
C ILE A 22 -2.87 3.85 -0.70
N CYS A 23 -1.74 3.63 -1.36
CA CYS A 23 -0.51 3.22 -0.71
C CYS A 23 -0.05 4.24 0.35
N LEU A 24 -0.12 5.54 0.04
CA LEU A 24 0.21 6.61 0.99
C LEU A 24 -0.75 6.66 2.18
N VAL A 25 -2.05 6.48 1.94
CA VAL A 25 -3.05 6.43 3.02
C VAL A 25 -2.82 5.22 3.92
N ILE A 26 -2.59 4.02 3.36
CA ILE A 26 -2.33 2.83 4.18
C ILE A 26 -1.00 3.00 4.92
N TRP A 27 0.04 3.54 4.27
CA TRP A 27 1.31 3.81 4.92
C TRP A 27 1.15 4.79 6.10
N PHE A 28 0.35 5.84 5.94
CA PHE A 28 0.03 6.78 7.00
C PHE A 28 -0.76 6.11 8.13
N VAL A 29 -1.80 5.35 7.80
CA VAL A 29 -2.61 4.62 8.79
C VAL A 29 -1.74 3.62 9.56
N VAL A 30 -0.88 2.86 8.90
CA VAL A 30 -0.06 1.89 9.62
C VAL A 30 1.01 2.58 10.47
N SER A 31 1.70 3.59 9.95
CA SER A 31 2.71 4.31 10.73
C SER A 31 2.11 5.05 11.93
N TYR A 32 0.93 5.66 11.77
CA TYR A 32 0.29 6.48 12.80
C TYR A 32 -0.61 5.66 13.74
N LEU A 33 -1.49 4.82 13.20
CA LEU A 33 -2.47 4.06 13.98
C LEU A 33 -1.80 2.90 14.73
N PHE A 34 -0.90 2.14 14.08
CA PHE A 34 -0.18 1.05 14.74
C PHE A 34 1.01 1.54 15.58
N GLY A 35 1.64 2.66 15.18
CA GLY A 35 2.76 3.23 15.91
C GLY A 35 2.37 3.99 17.19
N ILE A 36 1.18 4.62 17.22
CA ILE A 36 0.77 5.51 18.32
C ILE A 36 -0.48 5.00 19.04
N MET A 37 -1.55 4.66 18.31
CA MET A 37 -2.85 4.36 18.94
C MET A 37 -2.96 2.91 19.43
N LEU A 38 -2.45 1.95 18.68
CA LEU A 38 -2.45 0.52 19.02
C LEU A 38 -1.18 0.08 19.75
N VAL A 39 -0.26 0.99 20.04
CA VAL A 39 1.02 0.65 20.70
C VAL A 39 0.79 0.11 22.11
N GLU A 40 -0.24 0.58 22.83
CA GLU A 40 -0.60 0.13 24.17
C GLU A 40 -1.06 -1.33 24.20
N PRO A 41 -2.09 -1.76 23.42
CA PRO A 41 -2.47 -3.17 23.36
C PRO A 41 -1.38 -4.05 22.71
N LEU A 42 -0.59 -3.54 21.76
CA LEU A 42 0.56 -4.28 21.24
C LEU A 42 1.65 -4.49 22.29
N ASN A 43 1.85 -3.55 23.21
CA ASN A 43 2.85 -3.68 24.27
C ASN A 43 2.47 -4.70 25.36
N GLU A 44 1.20 -5.07 25.47
CA GLU A 44 0.75 -6.18 26.33
C GLU A 44 1.21 -7.53 25.79
N ILE A 45 1.27 -7.68 24.47
CA ILE A 45 1.77 -8.89 23.83
C ILE A 45 3.31 -8.84 23.80
N ARG A 46 3.95 -9.80 24.46
CA ARG A 46 5.41 -9.93 24.45
C ARG A 46 5.82 -11.06 23.51
N LEU A 47 6.42 -10.71 22.37
CA LEU A 47 7.05 -11.68 21.49
C LEU A 47 8.46 -11.98 22.01
N GLY A 48 8.65 -13.17 22.59
CA GLY A 48 9.98 -13.67 22.97
C GLY A 48 10.73 -12.82 24.00
N GLY A 49 10.04 -12.05 24.84
CA GLY A 49 10.62 -11.18 25.86
C GLY A 49 10.66 -9.68 25.51
N TYR A 50 10.42 -9.31 24.25
CA TYR A 50 10.36 -7.91 23.80
C TYR A 50 8.91 -7.45 23.61
N LYS A 51 8.66 -6.16 23.87
CA LYS A 51 7.34 -5.55 23.65
C LYS A 51 7.06 -5.45 22.15
N LEU A 52 5.91 -5.95 21.70
CA LEU A 52 5.55 -5.94 20.28
C LEU A 52 5.47 -4.53 19.70
N GLY A 53 5.03 -3.55 20.48
CA GLY A 53 5.04 -2.14 20.05
C GLY A 53 6.45 -1.63 19.74
N PHE A 54 7.46 -2.07 20.48
CA PHE A 54 8.86 -1.72 20.20
C PHE A 54 9.39 -2.38 18.93
N TRP A 55 9.06 -3.66 18.73
CA TRP A 55 9.38 -4.36 17.47
C TRP A 55 8.71 -3.70 16.27
N PHE A 56 7.46 -3.26 16.43
CA PHE A 56 6.72 -2.57 15.37
C PHE A 56 7.31 -1.19 15.05
N ALA A 57 7.78 -0.46 16.07
CA ALA A 57 8.49 0.81 15.89
C ALA A 57 9.81 0.64 15.12
N GLN A 58 10.47 -0.51 15.24
CA GLN A 58 11.80 -0.74 14.66
C GLN A 58 11.77 -1.45 13.30
N GLN A 59 10.90 -2.46 13.12
CA GLN A 59 10.81 -3.27 11.89
C GLN A 59 9.38 -3.36 11.33
N GLY A 60 8.36 -2.92 12.07
CA GLY A 60 6.97 -2.97 11.59
C GLY A 60 6.74 -2.11 10.34
N SER A 61 7.42 -0.97 10.24
CA SER A 61 7.31 -0.09 9.06
C SER A 61 7.87 -0.72 7.78
N ILE A 62 9.00 -1.45 7.86
CA ILE A 62 9.59 -2.10 6.68
C ILE A 62 8.71 -3.26 6.19
N TYR A 63 8.16 -4.09 7.09
CA TYR A 63 7.24 -5.17 6.69
C TYR A 63 5.96 -4.63 6.07
N THR A 64 5.42 -3.55 6.64
CA THR A 64 4.26 -2.85 6.07
C THR A 64 4.57 -2.32 4.67
N PHE A 65 5.74 -1.72 4.49
CA PHE A 65 6.16 -1.19 3.20
C PHE A 65 6.25 -2.30 2.14
N VAL A 66 6.86 -3.43 2.47
CA VAL A 66 6.92 -4.61 1.57
C VAL A 66 5.52 -5.13 1.24
N ALA A 67 4.64 -5.26 2.23
CA ALA A 67 3.25 -5.67 2.02
C ALA A 67 2.49 -4.70 1.09
N LEU A 68 2.73 -3.39 1.24
CA LEU A 68 2.16 -2.37 0.37
C LEU A 68 2.67 -2.48 -1.07
N VAL A 69 3.95 -2.78 -1.28
CA VAL A 69 4.52 -3.00 -2.62
C VAL A 69 3.85 -4.20 -3.28
N PHE A 70 3.69 -5.32 -2.59
CA PHE A 70 2.99 -6.49 -3.13
C PHE A 70 1.51 -6.17 -3.42
N PHE A 71 0.83 -5.46 -2.52
CA PHE A 71 -0.55 -5.05 -2.74
C PHE A 71 -0.69 -4.13 -3.95
N TYR A 72 0.20 -3.15 -4.10
CA TYR A 72 0.27 -2.28 -5.26
C TYR A 72 0.48 -3.09 -6.53
N ALA A 73 1.48 -3.97 -6.58
CA ALA A 73 1.79 -4.79 -7.75
C ALA A 73 0.60 -5.68 -8.15
N TRP A 74 -0.07 -6.32 -7.19
CA TRP A 74 -1.26 -7.13 -7.45
C TRP A 74 -2.43 -6.29 -7.98
N ARG A 75 -2.66 -5.11 -7.41
CA ARG A 75 -3.73 -4.20 -7.85
C ARG A 75 -3.43 -3.54 -9.19
N MET A 76 -2.16 -3.25 -9.48
CA MET A 76 -1.70 -2.76 -10.77
C MET A 76 -1.96 -3.81 -11.84
N ASN A 77 -1.58 -5.06 -11.59
CA ASN A 77 -1.85 -6.17 -12.51
C ASN A 77 -3.36 -6.39 -12.74
N ALA A 78 -4.18 -6.26 -11.69
CA ALA A 78 -5.63 -6.29 -11.82
C ALA A 78 -6.20 -5.09 -12.60
N LEU A 79 -5.53 -3.93 -12.55
CA LEU A 79 -5.90 -2.72 -13.28
C LEU A 79 -5.53 -2.86 -14.76
N ASP A 80 -4.31 -3.32 -15.06
CA ASP A 80 -3.83 -3.59 -16.42
C ASP A 80 -4.77 -4.58 -17.13
N ARG A 81 -5.14 -5.67 -16.44
CA ARG A 81 -6.12 -6.65 -16.95
C ARG A 81 -7.52 -6.07 -17.17
N LYS A 82 -7.89 -5.02 -16.43
CA LYS A 82 -9.20 -4.37 -16.54
C LYS A 82 -9.25 -3.34 -17.67
N PHE A 83 -8.11 -2.74 -17.99
CA PHE A 83 -7.97 -1.80 -19.11
C PHE A 83 -7.48 -2.49 -20.39
N GLY A 84 -7.22 -3.80 -20.37
CA GLY A 84 -6.85 -4.56 -21.56
C GLY A 84 -5.52 -4.16 -22.14
N VAL A 85 -4.59 -3.66 -21.30
CA VAL A 85 -3.18 -3.45 -21.68
C VAL A 85 -2.43 -4.77 -21.51
N GLU A 86 -2.97 -5.84 -22.09
CA GLU A 86 -2.12 -6.93 -22.57
C GLU A 86 -1.64 -6.42 -23.93
N GLU A 87 -0.51 -5.72 -23.92
CA GLU A 87 0.24 -5.51 -25.16
C GLU A 87 0.62 -6.90 -25.69
N ASP A 88 0.19 -7.24 -26.90
CA ASP A 88 0.87 -8.24 -27.73
C ASP A 88 2.34 -7.86 -27.93
#